data_AF-A0A521CHN1-F1
#
_entry.id   AF-A0A521CHN1-F1
#
_cell.length_a   1.000
_cell.length_b   1.000
_cell.length_c   1.000
_cell.angle_alpha   90.00
_cell.angle_beta   90.00
_cell.angle_gamma   90.00
#
_symmetry.space_group_name_H-M   'P 1'
#
loop_
_entity.id
_entity.type
_entity.pdbx_description
1 polymer ?
#
loop_
_entity_poly.entity_id
_entity_poly.type
_entity_poly.pdbx_seq_one_letter_code
_entity_poly.pdbx_strand_id
1 'polypeptide(L)' 'MAWRMVTELVAGLGIGFGVGFGLDTLFGTTPLLMVVFVLFGLAAGVKTMLRTAREIGKAPGQPGDDKGE' A
#
# COMPACT_ATOMS: atom_id res chain seq x y z
N MET A 1 6.55 9.24 -12.10
CA MET A 1 6.58 8.29 -10.96
C MET A 1 5.64 8.66 -9.82
N ALA A 2 5.46 9.95 -9.48
CA ALA A 2 4.57 10.37 -8.38
C ALA A 2 3.13 9.82 -8.48
N TRP A 3 2.57 9.79 -9.70
CA TRP A 3 1.25 9.20 -9.96
C TRP A 3 1.16 7.72 -9.57
N ARG A 4 2.25 6.95 -9.70
CA ARG A 4 2.27 5.52 -9.38
C ARG A 4 2.06 5.27 -7.88
N MET A 5 2.66 6.11 -7.03
CA MET A 5 2.47 6.04 -5.58
C MET A 5 1.01 6.30 -5.17
N VAL A 6 0.36 7.26 -5.83
CA VAL A 6 -1.07 7.53 -5.63
C VAL A 6 -1.90 6.32 -6.04
N THR A 7 -1.64 5.76 -7.24
CA THR A 7 -2.38 4.58 -7.70
C THR A 7 -2.14 3.35 -6.84
N GLU A 8 -0.94 3.19 -6.25
CA GLU A 8 -0.62 2.08 -5.35
C GLU A 8 -1.42 2.17 -4.05
N LEU A 9 -1.53 3.37 -3.48
CA LEU A 9 -2.33 3.62 -2.29
C LEU A 9 -3.83 3.47 -2.57
N VAL A 10 -4.32 4.08 -3.67
CA VAL A 10 -5.73 4.02 -4.07
C VAL A 10 -6.14 2.60 -4.46
N ALA A 11 -5.28 1.84 -5.13
CA ALA A 11 -5.55 0.44 -5.47
C ALA A 11 -5.63 -0.42 -4.20
N GLY A 12 -4.72 -0.26 -3.24
CA GLY A 12 -4.77 -0.97 -1.97
C GLY A 12 -6.06 -0.69 -1.20
N LEU A 13 -6.44 0.59 -1.09
CA LEU A 13 -7.68 0.99 -0.42
C LEU A 13 -8.93 0.52 -1.19
N GLY A 14 -8.93 0.65 -2.51
CA GLY A 14 -10.04 0.23 -3.37
C GLY A 14 -10.29 -1.28 -3.31
N ILE A 15 -9.22 -2.09 -3.30
CA ILE A 15 -9.34 -3.55 -3.12
C ILE A 15 -9.84 -3.88 -1.71
N GLY A 16 -9.26 -3.27 -0.67
CA GLY A 16 -9.69 -3.51 0.72
C GLY A 16 -11.16 -3.13 0.94
N PHE A 17 -11.57 -1.98 0.41
CA PHE A 17 -12.96 -1.54 0.47
C PHE A 17 -13.89 -2.44 -0.35
N GLY A 18 -13.54 -2.77 -1.60
CA GLY A 18 -14.37 -3.62 -2.46
C GLY A 18 -14.57 -5.02 -1.89
N VAL A 19 -13.51 -5.64 -1.39
CA VAL A 19 -13.57 -6.97 -0.75
C VAL A 19 -14.32 -6.89 0.57
N GLY A 20 -14.02 -5.90 1.41
CA GLY A 20 -14.68 -5.71 2.70
C GLY A 20 -16.18 -5.46 2.57
N PHE A 21 -16.59 -4.59 1.64
CA PHE A 21 -17.99 -4.33 1.34
C PHE A 21 -18.69 -5.56 0.76
N GLY A 22 -18.05 -6.26 -0.19
CA GLY A 22 -18.59 -7.50 -0.74
C GLY A 22 -18.85 -8.54 0.36
N LEU A 23 -17.86 -8.80 1.21
CA LEU A 23 -18.00 -9.76 2.31
C LEU A 23 -19.07 -9.32 3.32
N ASP A 24 -19.08 -8.05 3.74
CA ASP A 24 -20.10 -7.56 4.67
C ASP A 24 -21.53 -7.70 4.11
N THR A 25 -21.73 -7.49 2.81
CA THR A 25 -23.04 -7.70 2.17
C THR A 25 -23.45 -9.17 2.06
N LEU A 26 -22.50 -10.09 1.89
CA LEU A 26 -22.78 -11.53 1.84
C LEU A 26 -23.04 -12.12 3.24
N PHE A 27 -22.28 -11.69 4.25
CA PHE A 27 -22.33 -12.23 5.61
C PHE A 27 -23.23 -11.43 6.56
N GLY A 28 -23.71 -10.26 6.16
CA GLY A 28 -24.53 -9.37 7.00
C GLY A 28 -23.78 -8.75 8.17
N THR A 29 -22.43 -8.79 8.15
CA THR A 29 -21.55 -8.34 9.24
C THR A 29 -21.22 -6.85 9.19
N THR A 30 -21.86 -6.10 8.28
CA THR A 30 -21.60 -4.66 8.06
C THR A 30 -21.60 -3.87 9.37
N PRO A 31 -20.50 -3.16 9.73
CA PRO A 31 -19.30 -2.83 8.93
C PRO A 31 -18.01 -3.57 9.34
N LEU A 32 -18.11 -4.70 10.06
CA LEU A 32 -16.96 -5.33 10.71
C LEU A 32 -15.88 -5.78 9.70
N LEU A 33 -16.26 -6.51 8.65
CA LEU A 33 -15.29 -7.00 7.67
C LEU A 33 -14.79 -5.87 6.79
N MET A 34 -15.62 -4.87 6.49
CA MET A 34 -15.17 -3.66 5.79
C MET A 34 -14.04 -2.97 6.54
N VAL A 35 -14.14 -2.76 7.85
CA VAL A 35 -13.07 -2.13 8.64
C VAL A 35 -11.79 -2.96 8.59
N VAL A 36 -11.89 -4.27 8.83
CA VAL A 36 -10.71 -5.16 8.82
C VAL A 36 -10.04 -5.16 7.44
N PHE A 37 -10.80 -5.32 6.37
CA PHE A 37 -10.25 -5.36 5.01
C PHE A 37 -9.74 -4.02 4.51
N VAL A 38 -10.33 -2.90 4.91
CA VAL A 38 -9.79 -1.56 4.62
C VAL A 38 -8.43 -1.38 5.28
N LEU A 39 -8.25 -1.80 6.54
CA LEU A 39 -6.95 -1.75 7.21
C LEU A 39 -5.91 -2.65 6.51
N PHE A 40 -6.31 -3.86 6.10
CA PHE A 40 -5.44 -4.73 5.30
C PHE A 40 -5.09 -4.13 3.94
N GLY A 41 -6.05 -3.55 3.24
CA GLY A 41 -5.86 -2.88 1.95
C GLY A 41 -4.94 -1.67 2.05
N LEU A 42 -5.10 -0.87 3.10
CA LEU A 42 -4.22 0.25 3.41
C LEU A 42 -2.79 -0.24 3.71
N ALA A 43 -2.63 -1.28 4.54
CA ALA A 43 -1.32 -1.85 4.85
C ALA A 43 -0.62 -2.37 3.58
N ALA A 44 -1.37 -3.03 2.68
CA ALA A 44 -0.86 -3.47 1.39
C ALA A 44 -0.45 -2.29 0.48
N GLY A 45 -1.29 -1.25 0.37
CA GLY A 45 -1.02 -0.06 -0.44
C GLY A 45 0.17 0.75 0.06
N VAL A 46 0.32 0.90 1.38
CA VAL A 46 1.49 1.56 1.97
C VAL A 46 2.76 0.73 1.72
N LYS A 47 2.70 -0.60 1.84
CA LYS A 47 3.85 -1.49 1.59
C LYS A 47 4.35 -1.38 0.15
N THR A 48 3.44 -1.33 -0.84
CA THR A 48 3.82 -1.17 -2.26
C THR A 48 4.38 0.21 -2.54
N MET A 49 3.75 1.27 -2.00
CA MET A 49 4.26 2.63 -2.09
C MET A 49 5.67 2.78 -1.54
N LEU A 50 5.94 2.22 -0.34
CA LEU A 50 7.26 2.26 0.28
C LEU A 50 8.31 1.47 -0.52
N ARG A 51 7.90 0.36 -1.16
CA ARG A 51 8.78 -0.37 -2.09
C ARG A 51 9.14 0.49 -3.29
N THR A 52 8.16 1.15 -3.91
CA THR A 52 8.38 2.06 -5.02
C THR A 52 9.29 3.23 -4.63
N ALA A 53 9.11 3.80 -3.44
CA ALA A 53 9.99 4.86 -2.92
C ALA A 53 11.45 4.38 -2.77
N ARG A 54 11.67 3.16 -2.28
CA ARG A 54 13.02 2.55 -2.18
C ARG A 54 13.63 2.25 -3.55
N GLU A 55 12.84 1.76 -4.50
CA GLU A 55 13.31 1.52 -5.87
C GLU A 55 13.76 2.83 -6.54
N ILE A 56 13.02 3.92 -6.33
CA ILE A 56 13.38 5.25 -6.82
C ILE A 56 14.64 5.77 -6.13
N GLY A 57 14.76 5.58 -4.80
CA GLY A 57 15.94 5.98 -4.03
C GLY A 57 17.20 5.16 -4.30
N LYS A 58 17.07 3.95 -4.85
CA LYS A 58 18.19 3.03 -5.17
C LYS A 58 18.67 3.13 -6.63
N ALA A 59 18.17 4.10 -7.41
CA ALA A 59 18.71 4.39 -8.73
C ALA A 59 20.26 4.59 -8.64
N PRO A 60 21.05 4.07 -9.60
CA PRO A 60 22.50 3.91 -9.45
C PRO A 60 23.18 5.27 -9.34
N GLY A 61 23.59 5.61 -8.12
CA GLY A 61 24.11 6.92 -7.76
C GLY A 61 24.19 7.10 -6.25
N GLN A 62 24.65 6.07 -5.53
CA GLN A 62 25.00 6.16 -4.12
C GLN A 62 26.51 6.38 -3.98
N PRO A 63 27.01 7.63 -3.97
CA PRO A 63 28.32 7.92 -3.41
C PRO A 63 28.19 8.06 -1.90
N GLY A 64 28.99 7.30 -1.14
CA GLY A 64 29.29 7.62 0.25
C GLY A 64 29.04 6.54 1.30
N ASP A 65 29.45 5.29 1.05
CA ASP A 65 29.98 4.42 2.12
C ASP A 65 31.49 4.25 1.88
N ASP A 66 32.21 5.37 1.85
CA ASP A 66 33.66 5.39 1.82
C ASP A 66 34.14 6.49 2.77
N LYS A 67 34.15 6.16 4.06
CA LYS A 67 35.10 6.75 5.00
C LYS A 67 35.35 5.80 6.15
N GLY A 68 36.32 4.90 5.93
CA GLY A 68 37.18 4.52 7.03
C GLY A 68 38.03 5.72 7.40
N GLU A 69 37.86 6.22 8.63
CA GLU A 69 38.88 6.81 9.50
C GLU A 69 38.47 6.52 10.95
#